data_AF-A0A2D7S0Z1-F1
#
_entry.id   AF-A0A2D7S0Z1-F1
#
_cell.length_a   1.000
_cell.length_b   1.000
_cell.length_c   1.000
_cell.angle_alpha   90.00
_cell.angle_beta   90.00
_cell.angle_gamma   90.00
#
_symmetry.space_group_name_H-M   'P 1'
#
loop_
_entity.id
_entity.type
_entity.pdbx_description
1 polymer ?
#
loop_
_entity_poly.entity_id
_entity_poly.type
_entity_poly.pdbx_seq_one_letter_code
_entity_poly.pdbx_strand_id
1 'polypeptide(L)'
;MATNLLQRLDAEAARELLARSFAQYQADAGVARLEQRLARKRDRERDLAATVAELPPLDEPRVDRPDAISDAVSRLRPGDLIVDDDGVRLAVLGVSWRKGGRARVRLVSESSREVRWRLEELEIAPHTIGRIDLPFPMAPERIDYRQDVAIRIRRSGAGHSARSRRRRTRRDDPRVALERTRSEITQLERRARQDQASIARRFDAVTDVLRNRGHLDGWTVTESGLTLAGIYHEADLLVTEALTEGLFDGLTAPELASLASCLTYEHRSPTPRPEPWFPSPTAMQRFRQLEALSQSINAAERGASVDETRSPDPGFAPVAHSWAAGESLGVLLGRNDEITAGDFVRNIKQLTDLLGQLAANATDPTTAGAARYAGDAIHRGVVALSGSVQAP
;
A
#
# COMPACT_ATOMS: atom_id res chain seq x y z
N MET A 1 7.32 6.93 20.88
CA MET A 1 8.51 6.22 20.33
C MET A 1 9.70 7.14 20.01
N ALA A 2 9.52 8.27 19.31
CA ALA A 2 10.62 9.15 18.91
C ALA A 2 11.42 9.72 20.11
N THR A 3 10.73 10.12 21.18
CA THR A 3 11.36 10.57 22.44
C THR A 3 12.25 9.48 23.06
N ASN A 4 11.75 8.24 23.16
CA ASN A 4 12.51 7.09 23.66
C ASN A 4 13.82 6.82 22.90
N LEU A 5 13.84 7.08 21.58
CA LEU A 5 15.05 6.94 20.76
C LEU A 5 16.03 8.08 21.03
N LEU A 6 15.54 9.32 21.05
CA LEU A 6 16.36 10.52 21.28
C LEU A 6 16.90 10.63 22.71
N GLN A 7 16.35 9.90 23.68
CA GLN A 7 16.95 9.77 25.01
C GLN A 7 18.28 9.01 25.00
N ARG A 8 18.47 8.09 24.06
CA ARG A 8 19.62 7.16 24.05
C ARG A 8 20.61 7.45 22.94
N LEU A 9 20.18 8.18 21.91
CA LEU A 9 20.91 8.40 20.67
C LEU A 9 20.80 9.86 20.26
N ASP A 10 21.84 10.40 19.62
CA ASP A 10 21.73 11.67 18.93
C ASP A 10 20.83 11.57 17.68
N ALA A 11 20.53 12.70 17.06
CA ALA A 11 19.64 12.80 15.91
C ALA A 11 20.06 11.93 14.72
N GLU A 12 21.36 11.91 14.43
CA GLU A 12 21.91 11.22 13.26
C GLU A 12 21.91 9.71 13.52
N ALA A 13 22.32 9.29 14.72
CA ALA A 13 22.25 7.92 15.19
C ALA A 13 20.82 7.41 15.34
N ALA A 14 19.85 8.24 15.76
CA ALA A 14 18.44 7.85 15.86
C ALA A 14 17.82 7.65 14.47
N ARG A 15 18.11 8.54 13.50
CA ARG A 15 17.71 8.36 12.10
C ARG A 15 18.35 7.12 11.49
N GLU A 16 19.64 6.93 11.70
CA GLU A 16 20.37 5.78 11.18
C GLU A 16 19.87 4.48 11.82
N LEU A 17 19.62 4.46 13.13
CA LEU A 17 19.06 3.31 13.82
C LEU A 17 17.61 3.03 13.40
N LEU A 18 16.77 4.03 13.15
CA LEU A 18 15.45 3.80 12.58
C LEU A 18 15.54 3.26 11.17
N ALA A 19 16.44 3.78 10.34
CA ALA A 19 16.68 3.27 8.99
C ALA A 19 17.21 1.82 9.02
N ARG A 20 18.13 1.49 9.94
CA ARG A 20 18.73 0.15 10.12
C ARG A 20 17.78 -0.83 10.80
N SER A 21 17.17 -0.45 11.92
CA SER A 21 16.19 -1.24 12.67
C SER A 21 14.90 -1.44 11.89
N PHE A 22 14.53 -0.54 10.98
CA PHE A 22 13.43 -0.79 10.06
C PHE A 22 13.84 -1.72 8.92
N ALA A 23 15.06 -1.61 8.38
CA ALA A 23 15.60 -2.65 7.50
C ALA A 23 15.57 -4.04 8.19
N GLN A 24 15.84 -4.08 9.51
CA GLN A 24 15.76 -5.27 10.36
C GLN A 24 14.31 -5.69 10.69
N TYR A 25 13.40 -4.78 11.05
CA TYR A 25 11.99 -5.07 11.39
C TYR A 25 11.20 -5.49 10.14
N GLN A 26 11.50 -4.87 9.01
CA GLN A 26 11.01 -5.38 7.75
C GLN A 26 11.53 -6.79 7.50
N ALA A 27 12.77 -7.14 7.89
CA ALA A 27 13.30 -8.51 7.74
C ALA A 27 12.37 -9.55 8.40
N ASP A 28 11.64 -9.20 9.46
CA ASP A 28 10.81 -10.15 10.21
C ASP A 28 9.38 -10.36 9.67
N ALA A 29 8.76 -9.41 8.95
CA ALA A 29 7.36 -9.57 8.49
C ALA A 29 7.12 -9.41 6.98
N GLY A 30 7.98 -8.73 6.22
CA GLY A 30 7.71 -8.38 4.81
C GLY A 30 8.92 -8.40 3.89
N VAL A 31 10.09 -8.01 4.40
CA VAL A 31 11.37 -8.00 3.69
C VAL A 31 12.01 -9.37 3.62
N ALA A 32 11.85 -10.31 4.56
CA ALA A 32 12.21 -11.71 4.26
C ALA A 32 11.52 -12.23 2.98
N ARG A 33 10.26 -11.84 2.74
CA ARG A 33 9.54 -12.20 1.50
C ARG A 33 10.02 -11.42 0.28
N LEU A 34 10.32 -10.12 0.42
CA LEU A 34 10.87 -9.30 -0.68
C LEU A 34 12.32 -9.68 -1.02
N GLU A 35 13.18 -9.89 -0.04
CA GLU A 35 14.55 -10.39 -0.17
C GLU A 35 14.57 -11.82 -0.68
N GLN A 36 13.76 -12.73 -0.14
CA GLN A 36 13.66 -14.07 -0.70
C GLN A 36 13.15 -14.00 -2.15
N ARG A 37 12.22 -13.09 -2.47
CA ARG A 37 11.78 -12.85 -3.84
C ARG A 37 12.89 -12.24 -4.71
N LEU A 38 13.69 -11.32 -4.18
CA LEU A 38 14.80 -10.68 -4.88
C LEU A 38 15.95 -11.67 -5.11
N ALA A 39 16.31 -12.46 -4.10
CA ALA A 39 17.26 -13.56 -4.17
C ALA A 39 16.81 -14.59 -5.20
N ARG A 40 15.56 -15.07 -5.13
CA ARG A 40 14.99 -15.96 -6.17
C ARG A 40 15.04 -15.35 -7.57
N LYS A 41 14.84 -14.03 -7.69
CA LYS A 41 14.92 -13.33 -8.98
C LYS A 41 16.36 -13.20 -9.47
N ARG A 42 17.32 -12.93 -8.59
CA ARG A 42 18.77 -12.88 -8.90
C ARG A 42 19.31 -14.26 -9.25
N ASP A 43 18.87 -15.32 -8.56
CA ASP A 43 19.20 -16.71 -8.90
C ASP A 43 18.68 -17.03 -10.30
N ARG A 44 17.41 -16.74 -10.56
CA ARG A 44 16.82 -16.89 -11.90
C ARG A 44 17.53 -16.03 -12.95
N GLU A 45 17.95 -14.82 -12.62
CA GLU A 45 18.73 -13.97 -13.53
C GLU A 45 20.07 -14.64 -13.88
N ARG A 46 20.79 -15.18 -12.88
CA ARG A 46 22.05 -15.90 -13.10
C ARG A 46 21.85 -17.12 -14.00
N ASP A 47 20.84 -17.94 -13.73
CA ASP A 47 20.54 -19.12 -14.53
C ASP A 47 20.18 -18.76 -15.99
N LEU A 48 19.35 -17.72 -16.16
CA LEU A 48 18.98 -17.23 -17.49
C LEU A 48 20.17 -16.59 -18.22
N ALA A 49 21.04 -15.87 -17.52
CA ALA A 49 22.23 -15.27 -18.09
C ALA A 49 23.23 -16.34 -18.56
N ALA A 50 23.43 -17.40 -17.78
CA ALA A 50 24.22 -18.55 -18.19
C ALA A 50 23.63 -19.22 -19.44
N THR A 51 22.31 -19.47 -19.44
CA THR A 51 21.60 -20.04 -20.60
C THR A 51 21.77 -19.16 -21.84
N VAL A 52 21.61 -17.84 -21.71
CA VAL A 52 21.75 -16.89 -22.83
C VAL A 52 23.18 -16.82 -23.37
N ALA A 53 24.18 -16.99 -22.51
CA ALA A 53 25.59 -16.97 -22.91
C ALA A 53 25.97 -18.16 -23.82
N GLU A 54 25.28 -19.30 -23.66
CA GLU A 54 25.47 -20.49 -24.51
C GLU A 54 24.68 -20.44 -25.83
N LEU A 55 23.73 -19.51 -25.96
CA LEU A 55 22.96 -19.38 -27.19
C LEU A 55 23.79 -18.72 -28.30
N PRO A 56 23.67 -19.19 -29.55
CA PRO A 56 24.26 -18.49 -30.67
C PRO A 56 23.74 -17.04 -30.71
N PRO A 57 24.56 -16.10 -31.23
CA PRO A 57 24.08 -14.75 -31.51
C PRO A 57 22.78 -14.84 -32.34
N LEU A 58 21.85 -13.92 -32.11
CA LEU A 58 20.69 -13.81 -32.98
C LEU A 58 21.20 -13.59 -34.41
N ASP A 59 20.66 -14.33 -35.38
CA ASP A 59 20.92 -14.05 -36.79
C ASP A 59 20.68 -12.56 -37.04
N GLU A 60 21.62 -11.90 -37.72
CA GLU A 60 21.42 -10.52 -38.13
C GLU A 60 20.09 -10.42 -38.90
N PRO A 61 19.28 -9.39 -38.63
CA PRO A 61 18.02 -9.22 -39.33
C PRO A 61 18.29 -9.26 -40.85
N ARG A 62 17.66 -10.21 -41.52
CA ARG A 62 17.80 -10.36 -42.97
C ARG A 62 17.20 -9.11 -43.62
N VAL A 63 18.06 -8.28 -44.22
CA VAL A 63 17.66 -7.14 -45.03
C VAL A 63 17.84 -7.50 -46.50
N ASP A 64 16.74 -7.51 -47.25
CA ASP A 64 16.81 -7.72 -48.71
C ASP A 64 17.21 -6.41 -49.41
N ARG A 65 17.87 -6.51 -50.58
CA ARG A 65 18.28 -5.31 -51.33
C ARG A 65 17.03 -4.51 -51.75
N PRO A 66 17.06 -3.16 -51.71
CA PRO A 66 15.90 -2.32 -52.08
C PRO A 66 15.29 -2.66 -53.44
N ASP A 67 16.13 -2.96 -54.44
CA ASP A 67 15.68 -3.35 -55.78
C ASP A 67 14.90 -4.67 -55.76
N ALA A 68 15.33 -5.65 -54.96
CA ALA A 68 14.63 -6.93 -54.81
C ALA A 68 13.27 -6.76 -54.12
N ILE A 69 13.17 -5.86 -53.13
CA ILE A 69 11.92 -5.54 -52.44
C ILE A 69 10.95 -4.83 -53.40
N SER A 70 11.45 -3.84 -54.15
CA SER A 70 10.69 -3.12 -55.17
C SER A 70 10.16 -4.07 -56.26
N ASP A 71 11.02 -4.95 -56.76
CA ASP A 71 10.68 -5.97 -57.76
C ASP A 71 9.60 -6.92 -57.23
N ALA A 72 9.72 -7.38 -55.98
CA ALA A 72 8.72 -8.22 -55.35
C ALA A 72 7.37 -7.52 -55.21
N VAL A 73 7.34 -6.27 -54.74
CA VAL A 73 6.11 -5.47 -54.62
C VAL A 73 5.47 -5.23 -56.00
N SER A 74 6.26 -5.08 -57.06
CA SER A 74 5.74 -4.91 -58.43
C SER A 74 5.00 -6.13 -58.98
N ARG A 75 5.31 -7.31 -58.44
CA ARG A 75 4.69 -8.59 -58.84
C ARG A 75 3.39 -8.88 -58.09
N LEU A 76 3.14 -8.21 -56.96
CA LEU A 76 1.91 -8.40 -56.19
C LEU A 76 0.67 -7.99 -56.98
N ARG A 77 -0.39 -8.77 -56.85
CA ARG A 77 -1.70 -8.55 -57.48
C ARG A 77 -2.82 -8.62 -56.45
N PRO A 78 -3.95 -7.92 -56.68
CA PRO A 78 -5.15 -8.14 -55.88
C PRO A 78 -5.52 -9.63 -55.84
N GLY A 79 -5.76 -10.14 -54.64
CA GLY A 79 -6.04 -11.55 -54.36
C GLY A 79 -4.81 -12.37 -53.95
N ASP A 80 -3.60 -11.86 -54.10
CA ASP A 80 -2.40 -12.56 -53.64
C ASP A 80 -2.38 -12.65 -52.11
N LEU A 81 -1.97 -13.78 -51.58
CA LEU A 81 -1.70 -13.98 -50.17
C LEU A 81 -0.21 -13.84 -49.92
N ILE A 82 0.16 -12.98 -48.97
CA ILE A 82 1.54 -12.79 -48.51
C ILE A 82 1.61 -12.98 -47.01
N VAL A 83 2.83 -13.00 -46.48
CA VAL A 83 3.10 -13.14 -45.04
C VAL A 83 3.98 -11.98 -44.59
N ASP A 84 3.65 -11.36 -43.47
CA ASP A 84 4.48 -10.34 -42.84
C ASP A 84 5.64 -10.94 -42.03
N ASP A 85 6.57 -10.10 -41.55
CA ASP A 85 7.73 -10.55 -40.74
C ASP A 85 7.31 -11.29 -39.46
N ASP A 86 6.11 -10.98 -39.02
CA ASP A 86 5.42 -11.54 -37.88
C ASP A 86 4.71 -12.87 -38.18
N GLY A 87 4.61 -13.31 -39.44
CA GLY A 87 3.95 -14.55 -39.85
C GLY A 87 2.43 -14.44 -40.06
N VAL A 88 1.86 -13.23 -40.09
CA VAL A 88 0.44 -12.96 -40.38
C VAL A 88 0.17 -13.08 -41.86
N ARG A 89 -0.89 -13.81 -42.20
CA ARG A 89 -1.39 -13.90 -43.58
C ARG A 89 -2.17 -12.65 -43.93
N LEU A 90 -1.77 -12.03 -45.02
CA LEU A 90 -2.34 -10.81 -45.55
C LEU A 90 -2.80 -11.05 -47.00
N ALA A 91 -4.03 -10.68 -47.32
CA ALA A 91 -4.48 -10.62 -48.70
C ALA A 91 -4.20 -9.23 -49.28
N VAL A 92 -3.57 -9.19 -50.45
CA VAL A 92 -3.35 -7.98 -51.23
C VAL A 92 -4.69 -7.53 -51.82
N LEU A 93 -5.11 -6.31 -51.48
CA LEU A 93 -6.27 -5.66 -52.08
C LEU A 93 -5.88 -4.78 -53.27
N GLY A 94 -4.68 -4.22 -53.24
CA GLY A 94 -4.18 -3.37 -54.31
C GLY A 94 -2.80 -2.81 -54.02
N VAL A 95 -2.05 -2.56 -55.09
CA VAL A 95 -0.74 -1.89 -55.06
C VAL A 95 -0.89 -0.58 -55.82
N SER A 96 -0.46 0.51 -55.21
CA SER A 96 -0.49 1.85 -55.82
C SER A 96 0.92 2.43 -55.90
N TRP A 97 1.33 2.81 -57.10
CA TRP A 97 2.64 3.39 -57.39
C TRP A 97 2.56 4.91 -57.52
N ARG A 98 3.57 5.62 -57.02
CA ARG A 98 3.69 7.08 -57.07
C ARG A 98 4.95 7.50 -57.81
N LYS A 99 5.03 8.77 -58.21
CA LYS A 99 6.25 9.35 -58.81
C LYS A 99 7.44 9.15 -57.86
N GLY A 100 8.58 8.72 -58.43
CA GLY A 100 9.82 8.46 -57.69
C GLY A 100 9.90 7.08 -57.03
N GLY A 101 9.24 6.06 -57.59
CA GLY A 101 9.43 4.66 -57.19
C GLY A 101 8.76 4.24 -55.87
N ARG A 102 8.00 5.13 -55.23
CA ARG A 102 7.30 4.83 -53.96
C ARG A 102 6.05 4.01 -54.22
N ALA A 103 5.81 2.97 -53.41
CA ALA A 103 4.60 2.14 -53.51
C ALA A 103 3.88 2.01 -52.17
N ARG A 104 2.55 1.89 -52.25
CA ARG A 104 1.70 1.53 -51.11
C ARG A 104 0.92 0.27 -51.43
N VAL A 105 1.03 -0.72 -50.56
CA VAL A 105 0.28 -1.98 -50.65
C VAL A 105 -0.84 -1.95 -49.62
N ARG A 106 -2.08 -2.08 -50.07
CA ARG A 106 -3.25 -2.20 -49.21
C ARG A 106 -3.55 -3.67 -48.98
N LEU A 107 -3.67 -4.04 -47.71
CA LEU A 107 -3.71 -5.42 -47.25
C LEU A 107 -4.86 -5.63 -46.26
N VAL A 108 -5.37 -6.86 -46.18
CA VAL A 108 -6.30 -7.26 -45.12
C VAL A 108 -5.76 -8.51 -44.44
N SER A 109 -5.75 -8.50 -43.11
CA SER A 109 -5.33 -9.65 -42.32
C SER A 109 -6.42 -10.70 -42.17
N GLU A 110 -6.02 -11.90 -41.75
CA GLU A 110 -6.94 -12.95 -41.32
C GLU A 110 -7.84 -12.55 -40.13
N SER A 111 -7.59 -11.41 -39.47
CA SER A 111 -8.44 -10.84 -38.42
C SER A 111 -9.33 -9.69 -38.91
N SER A 112 -9.52 -9.53 -40.23
CA SER A 112 -10.29 -8.46 -40.90
C SER A 112 -9.76 -7.04 -40.68
N ARG A 113 -8.53 -6.90 -40.16
CA ARG A 113 -7.89 -5.59 -39.99
C ARG A 113 -7.24 -5.18 -41.30
N GLU A 114 -7.46 -3.92 -41.69
CA GLU A 114 -6.72 -3.33 -42.79
C GLU A 114 -5.28 -3.02 -42.34
N VAL A 115 -4.33 -3.39 -43.19
CA VAL A 115 -2.90 -3.10 -43.02
C VAL A 115 -2.43 -2.35 -44.26
N ARG A 116 -1.53 -1.39 -44.09
CA ARG A 116 -0.94 -0.63 -45.18
C ARG A 116 0.56 -0.71 -45.08
N TRP A 117 1.21 -1.18 -46.13
CA TRP A 117 2.66 -1.16 -46.23
C TRP A 117 3.10 -0.04 -47.16
N ARG A 118 4.17 0.63 -46.77
CA ARG A 118 4.94 1.51 -47.64
C ARG A 118 6.19 0.76 -48.07
N LEU A 119 6.54 0.85 -49.35
CA LEU A 119 7.73 0.18 -49.89
C LEU A 119 9.00 0.56 -49.11
N GLU A 120 9.08 1.81 -48.66
CA GLU A 120 10.24 2.35 -47.94
C GLU A 120 10.37 1.83 -46.49
N GLU A 121 9.33 1.19 -45.95
CA GLU A 121 9.32 0.59 -44.60
C GLU A 121 9.58 -0.93 -44.63
N LEU A 122 9.67 -1.53 -45.82
CA LEU A 122 9.89 -2.96 -45.94
C LEU A 122 11.38 -3.26 -45.87
N GLU A 123 11.75 -4.13 -44.93
CA GLU A 123 13.13 -4.64 -44.79
C GLU A 123 13.32 -5.97 -45.54
N ILE A 124 12.22 -6.68 -45.83
CA ILE A 124 12.22 -8.01 -46.47
C ILE A 124 11.31 -7.99 -47.71
N ALA A 125 11.74 -8.65 -48.79
CA ALA A 125 10.98 -8.74 -50.03
C ALA A 125 9.74 -9.64 -49.84
N PRO A 126 8.51 -9.14 -50.11
CA PRO A 126 7.31 -9.94 -49.92
C PRO A 126 7.22 -11.07 -50.94
N HIS A 127 6.83 -12.27 -50.49
CA HIS A 127 6.59 -13.41 -51.38
C HIS A 127 5.15 -13.90 -51.27
N THR A 128 4.59 -14.26 -52.42
CA THR A 128 3.22 -14.78 -52.51
C THR A 128 3.18 -16.24 -52.08
N ILE A 129 2.41 -16.54 -51.04
CA ILE A 129 2.20 -17.90 -50.49
C ILE A 129 0.95 -18.60 -51.07
N GLY A 130 0.14 -17.88 -51.85
CA GLY A 130 -1.08 -18.40 -52.45
C GLY A 130 -1.95 -17.28 -53.02
N ARG A 131 -3.16 -17.64 -53.44
CA ARG A 131 -4.12 -16.68 -54.00
C ARG A 131 -5.53 -16.99 -53.51
N ILE A 132 -6.34 -15.94 -53.33
CA ILE A 132 -7.76 -16.04 -53.05
C ILE A 132 -8.55 -15.21 -54.06
N ASP A 133 -9.77 -15.65 -54.35
CA ASP A 133 -10.73 -14.85 -55.08
C ASP A 133 -11.27 -13.75 -54.16
N LEU A 134 -11.13 -12.49 -54.57
CA LEU A 134 -11.66 -11.36 -53.82
C LEU A 134 -13.18 -11.22 -54.02
N PRO A 135 -13.93 -10.77 -52.99
CA PRO A 135 -15.36 -10.53 -53.13
C PRO A 135 -15.65 -9.46 -54.20
N PHE A 136 -16.80 -9.59 -54.88
CA PHE A 136 -17.32 -8.58 -55.80
C PHE A 136 -18.65 -8.01 -55.27
N PRO A 137 -18.89 -6.69 -55.34
CA PRO A 137 -17.98 -5.65 -55.84
C PRO A 137 -16.79 -5.39 -54.91
N MET A 138 -15.68 -4.89 -55.46
CA MET A 138 -14.46 -4.57 -54.71
C MET A 138 -14.72 -3.34 -53.83
N ALA A 139 -14.92 -3.54 -52.52
CA ALA A 139 -15.31 -2.49 -51.57
C ALA A 139 -14.53 -2.55 -50.24
N PRO A 140 -13.21 -2.34 -50.26
CA PRO A 140 -12.30 -2.58 -49.13
C PRO A 140 -12.49 -1.64 -47.95
N GLU A 141 -13.16 -0.51 -48.15
CA GLU A 141 -13.54 0.41 -47.08
C GLU A 141 -14.60 -0.18 -46.15
N ARG A 142 -15.42 -1.12 -46.65
CA ARG A 142 -16.50 -1.72 -45.85
C ARG A 142 -15.98 -2.84 -44.96
N ILE A 143 -16.50 -2.89 -43.73
CA ILE A 143 -16.09 -3.89 -42.74
C ILE A 143 -16.50 -5.32 -43.13
N ASP A 144 -17.68 -5.49 -43.71
CA ASP A 144 -18.22 -6.77 -44.17
C ASP A 144 -17.40 -7.36 -45.32
N TYR A 145 -16.95 -6.52 -46.26
CA TYR A 145 -16.00 -6.91 -47.30
C TYR A 145 -14.70 -7.46 -46.69
N ARG A 146 -14.11 -6.74 -45.72
CA ARG A 146 -12.87 -7.20 -45.05
C ARG A 146 -13.09 -8.48 -44.24
N GLN A 147 -14.29 -8.68 -43.67
CA GLN A 147 -14.64 -9.92 -42.99
C GLN A 147 -14.75 -11.10 -43.94
N ASP A 148 -15.36 -10.94 -45.11
CA ASP A 148 -15.43 -11.97 -46.16
C ASP A 148 -14.02 -12.34 -46.66
N VAL A 149 -13.19 -11.32 -46.97
CA VAL A 149 -11.77 -11.55 -47.32
C VAL A 149 -11.05 -12.34 -46.20
N ALA A 150 -11.25 -11.99 -44.93
CA ALA A 150 -10.64 -12.71 -43.82
C ALA A 150 -11.12 -14.17 -43.71
N ILE A 151 -12.39 -14.46 -44.00
CA ILE A 151 -12.90 -15.83 -44.07
C ILE A 151 -12.20 -16.61 -45.20
N ARG A 152 -12.03 -15.99 -46.37
CA ARG A 152 -11.35 -16.61 -47.52
C ARG A 152 -9.86 -16.86 -47.26
N ILE A 153 -9.17 -15.94 -46.58
CA ILE A 153 -7.78 -16.16 -46.09
C ILE A 153 -7.73 -17.42 -45.22
N ARG A 154 -8.64 -17.56 -44.24
CA ARG A 154 -8.67 -18.71 -43.33
C ARG A 154 -8.98 -20.04 -44.03
N ARG A 155 -9.82 -20.02 -45.08
CA ARG A 155 -10.21 -21.21 -45.87
C ARG A 155 -9.22 -21.60 -46.96
N SER A 156 -8.29 -20.73 -47.34
CA SER A 156 -7.39 -20.91 -48.50
C SER A 156 -6.43 -22.11 -48.42
N GLY A 157 -6.29 -22.77 -47.27
CA GLY A 157 -5.39 -23.92 -47.09
C GLY A 157 -3.89 -23.62 -47.23
N ALA A 158 -3.52 -22.41 -47.69
CA ALA A 158 -2.15 -21.94 -47.78
C ALA A 158 -1.52 -21.89 -46.37
N GLY A 159 -0.51 -22.74 -46.17
CA GLY A 159 0.40 -22.86 -45.03
C GLY A 159 -0.07 -22.36 -43.67
N HIS A 160 -0.23 -23.27 -42.69
CA HIS A 160 -0.41 -22.89 -41.29
C HIS A 160 0.72 -21.94 -40.84
N SER A 161 0.31 -20.75 -40.38
CA SER A 161 1.18 -19.62 -40.01
C SER A 161 2.42 -20.03 -39.20
N ALA A 162 3.59 -19.61 -39.68
CA ALA A 162 4.85 -19.67 -38.94
C ALA A 162 4.75 -18.98 -37.56
N ARG A 163 3.80 -18.07 -37.35
CA ARG A 163 3.56 -17.36 -36.07
C ARG A 163 3.09 -18.28 -34.94
N SER A 164 2.41 -19.39 -35.19
CA SER A 164 2.07 -20.36 -34.12
C SER A 164 3.32 -21.03 -33.55
N ARG A 165 4.33 -21.30 -34.39
CA ARG A 165 5.63 -21.82 -33.95
C ARG A 165 6.57 -20.73 -33.43
N ARG A 166 6.57 -19.54 -34.05
CA ARG A 166 7.44 -18.40 -33.69
C ARG A 166 7.00 -17.67 -32.40
N ARG A 167 5.70 -17.61 -32.11
CA ARG A 167 5.15 -16.98 -30.89
C ARG A 167 5.26 -17.87 -29.66
N ARG A 168 5.33 -19.20 -29.84
CA ARG A 168 5.78 -20.14 -28.80
C ARG A 168 7.28 -19.95 -28.52
N THR A 169 8.13 -19.99 -29.56
CA THR A 169 9.59 -19.85 -29.41
C THR A 169 10.05 -18.48 -28.89
N ARG A 170 9.42 -17.35 -29.25
CA ARG A 170 9.76 -16.02 -28.68
C ARG A 170 9.32 -15.82 -27.23
N ARG A 171 8.22 -16.47 -26.79
CA ARG A 171 7.75 -16.37 -25.39
C ARG A 171 8.60 -17.23 -24.45
N ASP A 172 9.24 -18.26 -25.01
CA ASP A 172 10.17 -19.15 -24.35
C ASP A 172 11.65 -18.76 -24.61
N ASP A 173 11.92 -17.59 -25.20
CA ASP A 173 13.29 -17.10 -25.45
C ASP A 173 13.97 -16.70 -24.13
N PRO A 174 15.09 -17.36 -23.75
CA PRO A 174 15.83 -17.04 -22.54
C PRO A 174 16.30 -15.58 -22.46
N ARG A 175 16.55 -14.93 -23.61
CA ARG A 175 16.97 -13.51 -23.69
C ARG A 175 15.87 -12.57 -23.21
N VAL A 176 14.64 -12.80 -23.67
CA VAL A 176 13.46 -12.02 -23.26
C VAL A 176 13.13 -12.26 -21.78
N ALA A 177 13.25 -13.52 -21.32
CA ALA A 177 13.06 -13.86 -19.92
C ALA A 177 14.11 -13.19 -19.00
N LEU A 178 15.36 -13.07 -19.45
CA LEU A 178 16.44 -12.41 -18.74
C LEU A 178 16.18 -10.91 -18.59
N GLU A 179 15.88 -10.19 -19.67
CA GLU A 179 15.57 -8.76 -19.63
C GLU A 179 14.38 -8.44 -18.73
N ARG A 180 13.33 -9.26 -18.81
CA ARG A 180 12.18 -9.15 -17.91
C ARG A 180 12.57 -9.35 -16.46
N THR A 181 13.38 -10.37 -16.16
CA THR A 181 13.81 -10.66 -14.78
C THR A 181 14.66 -9.51 -14.22
N ARG A 182 15.58 -8.94 -15.01
CA ARG A 182 16.36 -7.75 -14.66
C ARG A 182 15.51 -6.52 -14.37
N SER A 183 14.49 -6.30 -15.21
CA SER A 183 13.54 -5.20 -15.01
C SER A 183 12.74 -5.37 -13.71
N GLU A 184 12.31 -6.60 -13.41
CA GLU A 184 11.60 -6.92 -12.16
C GLU A 184 12.50 -6.75 -10.93
N ILE A 185 13.79 -7.12 -11.00
CA ILE A 185 14.79 -6.86 -9.94
C ILE A 185 14.91 -5.36 -9.68
N THR A 186 15.10 -4.57 -10.74
CA THR A 186 15.26 -3.11 -10.65
C THR A 186 14.05 -2.44 -9.98
N GLN A 187 12.84 -2.89 -10.33
CA GLN A 187 11.61 -2.37 -9.73
C GLN A 187 11.50 -2.72 -8.24
N LEU A 188 11.84 -3.94 -7.85
CA LEU A 188 11.84 -4.37 -6.45
C LEU A 188 12.86 -3.57 -5.61
N GLU A 189 14.06 -3.33 -6.15
CA GLU A 189 15.10 -2.53 -5.49
C GLU A 189 14.70 -1.04 -5.35
N ARG A 190 14.01 -0.48 -6.35
CA ARG A 190 13.48 0.89 -6.27
C ARG A 190 12.44 1.02 -5.16
N ARG A 191 11.52 0.05 -5.06
CA ARG A 191 10.49 0.04 -4.03
C ARG A 191 11.08 -0.01 -2.62
N ALA A 192 12.07 -0.88 -2.39
CA ALA A 192 12.75 -0.99 -1.10
C ALA A 192 13.37 0.35 -0.65
N ARG A 193 14.05 1.06 -1.57
CA ARG A 193 14.63 2.39 -1.27
C ARG A 193 13.58 3.46 -0.98
N GLN A 194 12.44 3.44 -1.68
CA GLN A 194 11.36 4.40 -1.47
C GLN A 194 10.70 4.22 -0.10
N ASP A 195 10.53 2.97 0.33
CA ASP A 195 9.94 2.65 1.63
C ASP A 195 10.86 3.16 2.77
N GLN A 196 12.18 2.97 2.67
CA GLN A 196 13.17 3.48 3.64
C GLN A 196 13.16 5.01 3.74
N ALA A 197 13.10 5.71 2.60
CA ALA A 197 13.03 7.17 2.58
C ALA A 197 11.71 7.73 3.14
N SER A 198 10.64 6.93 3.19
CA SER A 198 9.36 7.38 3.78
C SER A 198 9.41 7.47 5.31
N ILE A 199 10.20 6.61 5.96
CA ILE A 199 10.26 6.55 7.43
C ILE A 199 11.18 7.59 8.03
N ALA A 200 12.34 7.86 7.41
CA ALA A 200 13.17 8.98 7.83
C ALA A 200 12.36 10.28 7.78
N ARG A 201 11.60 10.50 6.70
CA ARG A 201 10.68 11.64 6.58
C ARG A 201 9.57 11.64 7.63
N ARG A 202 8.97 10.49 7.93
CA ARG A 202 7.96 10.38 9.00
C ARG A 202 8.56 10.67 10.37
N PHE A 203 9.76 10.19 10.65
CA PHE A 203 10.47 10.50 11.90
C PHE A 203 10.73 11.99 12.02
N ASP A 204 11.28 12.62 10.97
CA ASP A 204 11.51 14.06 10.94
C ASP A 204 10.20 14.84 11.19
N ALA A 205 9.12 14.48 10.49
CA ALA A 205 7.81 15.09 10.67
C ALA A 205 7.25 14.94 12.10
N VAL A 206 7.40 13.76 12.71
CA VAL A 206 7.02 13.54 14.12
C VAL A 206 7.89 14.38 15.05
N THR A 207 9.21 14.45 14.82
CA THR A 207 10.10 15.28 15.65
C THR A 207 9.78 16.77 15.54
N ASP A 208 9.31 17.23 14.38
CA ASP A 208 8.86 18.61 14.20
C ASP A 208 7.59 18.90 14.99
N VAL A 209 6.61 17.97 15.00
CA VAL A 209 5.42 18.07 15.88
C VAL A 209 5.86 18.15 17.34
N LEU A 210 6.72 17.23 17.79
CA LEU A 210 7.17 17.19 19.18
C LEU A 210 7.95 18.45 19.59
N ARG A 211 8.76 19.01 18.70
CA ARG A 211 9.48 20.27 18.94
C ARG A 211 8.52 21.45 19.06
N ASN A 212 7.57 21.56 18.12
CA ASN A 212 6.59 22.64 18.11
C ASN A 212 5.68 22.61 19.36
N ARG A 213 5.49 21.43 19.96
CA ARG A 213 4.71 21.24 21.17
C ARG A 213 5.56 21.22 22.47
N GLY A 214 6.86 21.48 22.39
CA GLY A 214 7.72 21.65 23.56
C GLY A 214 8.23 20.35 24.21
N HIS A 215 8.04 19.19 23.56
CA HIS A 215 8.56 17.90 24.02
C HIS A 215 10.02 17.67 23.61
N LEU A 216 10.52 18.48 22.67
CA LEU A 216 11.91 18.51 22.22
C LEU A 216 12.42 19.95 22.16
N ASP A 217 13.64 20.18 22.62
CA ASP A 217 14.42 21.38 22.33
C ASP A 217 15.55 21.02 21.36
N GLY A 218 15.38 21.38 20.08
CA GLY A 218 16.22 20.88 18.99
C GLY A 218 16.13 19.36 18.86
N TRP A 219 17.12 18.66 19.43
CA TRP A 219 17.25 17.20 19.49
C TRP A 219 17.30 16.66 20.93
N THR A 220 17.22 17.54 21.92
CA THR A 220 17.24 17.20 23.33
C THR A 220 15.81 17.00 23.82
N VAL A 221 15.59 15.91 24.54
CA VAL A 221 14.29 15.60 25.14
C VAL A 221 14.06 16.52 26.34
N THR A 222 12.93 17.24 26.36
CA THR A 222 12.55 18.11 27.49
C THR A 222 11.96 17.30 28.64
N GLU A 223 11.67 17.93 29.78
CA GLU A 223 11.00 17.25 30.91
C GLU A 223 9.66 16.64 30.49
N SER A 224 8.82 17.38 29.76
CA SER A 224 7.55 16.85 29.22
C SER A 224 7.80 15.72 28.21
N GLY A 225 8.88 15.80 27.42
CA GLY A 225 9.30 14.71 26.54
C GLY A 225 9.77 13.44 27.27
N LEU A 226 10.31 13.57 28.49
CA LEU A 226 10.64 12.43 29.35
C LEU A 226 9.36 11.75 29.86
N THR A 227 8.37 12.54 30.28
CA THR A 227 7.03 12.05 30.63
C THR A 227 6.40 11.31 29.44
N LEU A 228 6.46 11.89 28.24
CA LEU A 228 5.98 11.26 27.00
C LEU A 228 6.62 9.89 26.75
N ALA A 229 7.93 9.77 27.00
CA ALA A 229 8.64 8.52 26.82
C ALA A 229 8.20 7.41 27.80
N GLY A 230 7.64 7.80 28.96
CA GLY A 230 7.09 6.89 29.97
C GLY A 230 5.65 6.45 29.70
N ILE A 231 4.98 7.00 28.68
CA ILE A 231 3.62 6.65 28.28
C ILE A 231 3.65 5.73 27.07
N TYR A 232 3.04 4.56 27.21
CA TYR A 232 2.90 3.52 26.20
C TYR A 232 1.43 3.43 25.79
N HIS A 233 1.00 4.37 24.97
CA HIS A 233 -0.38 4.49 24.50
C HIS A 233 -0.41 5.00 23.06
N GLU A 234 -1.44 4.66 22.28
CA GLU A 234 -1.55 5.16 20.89
C GLU A 234 -1.81 6.67 20.81
N ALA A 235 -2.37 7.24 21.88
CA ALA A 235 -2.55 8.67 22.09
C ALA A 235 -1.58 9.18 23.17
N ASP A 236 -0.34 8.71 23.16
CA ASP A 236 0.71 9.05 24.15
C ASP A 236 0.92 10.58 24.28
N LEU A 237 0.92 11.29 23.15
CA LEU A 237 1.04 12.75 23.11
C LEU A 237 -0.13 13.45 23.84
N LEU A 238 -1.36 13.04 23.54
CA LEU A 238 -2.57 13.58 24.19
C LEU A 238 -2.59 13.27 25.69
N VAL A 239 -2.25 12.05 26.08
CA VAL A 239 -2.15 11.65 27.49
C VAL A 239 -1.13 12.52 28.23
N THR A 240 0.04 12.72 27.62
CA THR A 240 1.14 13.47 28.23
C THR A 240 0.82 14.95 28.37
N GLU A 241 0.24 15.57 27.34
CA GLU A 241 -0.16 16.97 27.41
C GLU A 241 -1.31 17.18 28.38
N ALA A 242 -2.28 16.25 28.44
CA ALA A 242 -3.34 16.30 29.44
C ALA A 242 -2.81 16.19 30.88
N LEU A 243 -1.78 15.37 31.12
CA LEU A 243 -1.06 15.34 32.40
C LEU A 243 -0.32 16.66 32.66
N THR A 244 0.40 17.20 31.68
CA THR A 244 1.21 18.41 31.82
C THR A 244 0.35 19.67 32.05
N GLU A 245 -0.82 19.74 31.42
CA GLU A 245 -1.81 20.81 31.59
C GLU A 245 -2.71 20.63 32.82
N GLY A 246 -2.52 19.55 33.60
CA GLY A 246 -3.26 19.31 34.85
C GLY A 246 -4.74 18.97 34.65
N LEU A 247 -5.13 18.38 33.52
CA LEU A 247 -6.53 18.01 33.23
C LEU A 247 -7.03 16.92 34.18
N PHE A 248 -6.11 16.12 34.73
CA PHE A 248 -6.41 15.06 35.69
C PHE A 248 -6.38 15.54 37.15
N ASP A 249 -5.92 16.77 37.40
CA ASP A 249 -5.71 17.28 38.75
C ASP A 249 -7.04 17.58 39.45
N GLY A 250 -7.09 17.21 40.73
CA GLY A 250 -8.25 17.39 41.60
C GLY A 250 -9.42 16.43 41.32
N LEU A 251 -9.26 15.46 40.40
CA LEU A 251 -10.29 14.45 40.14
C LEU A 251 -10.29 13.36 41.23
N THR A 252 -11.48 12.96 41.65
CA THR A 252 -11.66 11.76 42.47
C THR A 252 -11.35 10.50 41.65
N ALA A 253 -11.09 9.36 42.32
CA ALA A 253 -10.83 8.10 41.63
C ALA A 253 -11.92 7.71 40.60
N PRO A 254 -13.24 7.84 40.89
CA PRO A 254 -14.28 7.61 39.89
C PRO A 254 -14.27 8.58 38.71
N GLU A 255 -14.03 9.87 38.96
CA GLU A 255 -13.95 10.88 37.91
C GLU A 255 -12.73 10.69 37.00
N LEU A 256 -11.59 10.34 37.59
CA LEU A 256 -10.37 10.03 36.86
C LEU A 256 -10.55 8.77 36.00
N ALA A 257 -11.14 7.70 36.53
CA ALA A 257 -11.47 6.51 35.75
C ALA A 257 -12.42 6.83 34.59
N SER A 258 -13.41 7.70 34.82
CA SER A 258 -14.33 8.20 33.80
C SER A 258 -13.59 8.91 32.67
N LEU A 259 -12.75 9.89 32.99
CA LEU A 259 -12.02 10.68 32.00
C LEU A 259 -10.97 9.83 31.26
N ALA A 260 -10.18 9.03 31.98
CA ALA A 260 -9.15 8.18 31.38
C ALA A 260 -9.74 7.11 30.44
N SER A 261 -10.97 6.63 30.71
CA SER A 261 -11.65 5.69 29.80
C SER A 261 -11.92 6.29 28.43
N CYS A 262 -11.98 7.63 28.31
CA CYS A 262 -12.15 8.29 27.03
C CYS A 262 -10.96 8.09 26.10
N LEU A 263 -9.79 7.75 26.64
CA LEU A 263 -8.57 7.52 25.88
C LEU A 263 -8.44 6.06 25.46
N THR A 264 -9.07 5.13 26.17
CA THR A 264 -8.97 3.68 25.92
C THR A 264 -10.16 3.10 25.17
N TYR A 265 -11.36 3.67 25.35
CA TYR A 265 -12.58 3.19 24.72
C TYR A 265 -12.69 3.64 23.25
N GLU A 266 -13.37 2.83 22.45
CA GLU A 266 -13.69 3.13 21.05
C GLU A 266 -15.09 2.62 20.74
N HIS A 267 -15.98 3.51 20.32
CA HIS A 267 -17.29 3.13 19.81
C HIS A 267 -17.15 2.41 18.47
N ARG A 268 -17.53 1.12 18.46
CA ARG A 268 -17.40 0.21 17.31
C ARG A 268 -18.72 -0.04 16.56
N SER A 269 -19.76 0.72 16.87
CA SER A 269 -21.07 0.57 16.21
C SER A 269 -21.15 1.41 14.93
N PRO A 270 -21.89 0.95 13.91
CA PRO A 270 -22.25 1.76 12.75
C PRO A 270 -23.25 2.88 13.07
N THR A 271 -23.85 2.89 14.26
CA THR A 271 -24.71 3.98 14.72
C THR A 271 -23.89 5.23 15.07
N PRO A 272 -24.46 6.43 14.94
CA PRO A 272 -23.81 7.65 15.40
C PRO A 272 -23.46 7.54 16.90
N ARG A 273 -22.32 8.10 17.27
CA ARG A 273 -21.91 8.17 18.68
C ARG A 273 -22.96 8.95 19.48
N PRO A 274 -23.38 8.48 20.65
CA PRO A 274 -24.30 9.22 21.50
C PRO A 274 -23.66 10.52 21.97
N GLU A 275 -24.50 11.50 22.35
CA GLU A 275 -24.00 12.72 22.97
C GLU A 275 -23.21 12.40 24.25
N PRO A 276 -22.07 13.07 24.49
CA PRO A 276 -21.29 12.86 25.69
C PRO A 276 -22.14 13.07 26.95
N TRP A 277 -22.11 12.12 27.87
CA TRP A 277 -22.72 12.24 29.18
C TRP A 277 -21.75 11.74 30.27
N PHE A 278 -21.72 12.43 31.40
CA PHE A 278 -20.87 12.10 32.54
C PHE A 278 -21.66 12.25 33.85
N PRO A 279 -21.50 11.33 34.82
CA PRO A 279 -22.09 11.47 36.15
C PRO A 279 -21.57 12.68 36.95
N SER A 280 -20.35 13.14 36.65
CA SER A 280 -19.72 14.30 37.30
C SER A 280 -19.64 15.51 36.36
N PRO A 281 -20.12 16.70 36.78
CA PRO A 281 -19.92 17.94 36.06
C PRO A 281 -18.43 18.29 35.87
N THR A 282 -17.60 17.97 36.86
CA THR A 282 -16.14 18.18 36.79
C THR A 282 -15.55 17.31 35.68
N ALA A 283 -15.92 16.03 35.62
CA ALA A 283 -15.45 15.13 34.56
C ALA A 283 -15.91 15.58 33.17
N MET A 284 -17.16 16.06 33.02
CA MET A 284 -17.65 16.66 31.78
C MET A 284 -16.82 17.88 31.36
N GLN A 285 -16.50 18.77 32.31
CA GLN A 285 -15.67 19.95 32.04
C GLN A 285 -14.27 19.55 31.59
N ARG A 286 -13.62 18.60 32.27
CA ARG A 286 -12.30 18.08 31.89
C ARG A 286 -12.32 17.37 30.54
N PHE A 287 -13.38 16.65 30.21
CA PHE A 287 -13.54 16.02 28.89
C PHE A 287 -13.56 17.06 27.76
N ARG A 288 -14.28 18.18 27.93
CA ARG A 288 -14.27 19.27 26.93
C ARG A 288 -12.88 19.89 26.74
N GLN A 289 -12.10 20.00 27.82
CA GLN A 289 -10.71 20.46 27.75
C GLN A 289 -9.84 19.44 27.00
N LEU A 290 -10.02 18.15 27.28
CA LEU A 290 -9.32 17.06 26.59
C LEU A 290 -9.65 17.02 25.09
N GLU A 291 -10.92 17.25 24.73
CA GLU A 291 -11.36 17.31 23.33
C GLU A 291 -10.73 18.50 22.59
N ALA A 292 -10.70 19.68 23.21
CA ALA A 292 -10.03 20.85 22.66
C ALA A 292 -8.51 20.64 22.48
N LEU A 293 -7.87 19.98 23.45
CA LEU A 293 -6.46 19.60 23.37
C LEU A 293 -6.21 18.61 22.22
N SER A 294 -7.05 17.59 22.09
CA SER A 294 -7.00 16.64 20.97
C SER A 294 -7.12 17.35 19.61
N GLN A 295 -8.04 18.30 19.47
CA GLN A 295 -8.18 19.07 18.23
C GLN A 295 -6.93 19.91 17.91
N SER A 296 -6.29 20.49 18.93
CA SER A 296 -5.03 21.24 18.80
C SER A 296 -3.87 20.32 18.35
N ILE A 297 -3.77 19.13 18.93
CA ILE A 297 -2.77 18.12 18.53
C ILE A 297 -3.00 17.69 17.08
N ASN A 298 -4.22 17.33 16.72
CA ASN A 298 -4.57 16.90 15.37
C ASN A 298 -4.35 18.00 14.31
N ALA A 299 -4.50 19.28 14.68
CA ALA A 299 -4.16 20.40 13.80
C ALA A 299 -2.64 20.49 13.55
N ALA A 300 -1.83 20.28 14.58
CA ALA A 300 -0.37 20.25 14.45
C ALA A 300 0.11 19.04 13.63
N GLU A 301 -0.46 17.87 13.87
CA GLU A 301 -0.14 16.63 13.13
C GLU A 301 -0.52 16.76 11.65
N ARG A 302 -1.72 17.29 11.34
CA ARG A 302 -2.10 17.60 9.95
C ARG A 302 -1.15 18.58 9.30
N GLY A 303 -0.75 19.62 10.01
CA GLY A 303 0.22 20.61 9.52
C GLY A 303 1.58 19.98 9.14
N ALA A 304 2.00 18.95 9.88
CA ALA A 304 3.23 18.20 9.64
C ALA A 304 3.06 16.97 8.72
N SER A 305 1.85 16.69 8.21
CA SER A 305 1.53 15.48 7.44
C SER A 305 1.84 14.17 8.19
N VAL A 306 1.59 14.16 9.49
CA VAL A 306 1.65 12.96 10.35
C VAL A 306 0.23 12.40 10.51
N ASP A 307 0.11 11.10 10.75
CA ASP A 307 -1.18 10.47 11.08
C ASP A 307 -1.77 11.12 12.33
N GLU A 308 -3.05 11.49 12.26
CA GLU A 308 -3.73 12.16 13.38
C GLU A 308 -3.96 11.22 14.56
N THR A 309 -3.75 11.75 15.77
CA THR A 309 -4.11 11.11 17.02
C THR A 309 -5.62 10.88 17.09
N ARG A 310 -6.02 9.71 17.57
CA ARG A 310 -7.43 9.36 17.74
C ARG A 310 -8.10 10.29 18.75
N SER A 311 -9.29 10.78 18.40
CA SER A 311 -10.09 11.61 19.30
C SER A 311 -10.62 10.80 20.50
N PRO A 312 -10.69 11.41 21.70
CA PRO A 312 -11.22 10.76 22.89
C PRO A 312 -12.71 10.41 22.74
N ASP A 313 -13.13 9.28 23.31
CA ASP A 313 -14.48 8.74 23.18
C ASP A 313 -15.18 8.58 24.55
N PRO A 314 -16.20 9.40 24.88
CA PRO A 314 -16.83 9.39 26.19
C PRO A 314 -17.79 8.21 26.42
N GLY A 315 -17.99 7.31 25.45
CA GLY A 315 -19.03 6.27 25.50
C GLY A 315 -18.95 5.32 26.71
N PHE A 316 -17.75 5.06 27.23
CA PHE A 316 -17.56 4.21 28.42
C PHE A 316 -17.41 4.98 29.73
N ALA A 317 -17.36 6.31 29.68
CA ALA A 317 -17.07 7.15 30.82
C ALA A 317 -18.06 7.00 31.99
N PRO A 318 -19.39 6.89 31.77
CA PRO A 318 -20.33 6.67 32.86
C PRO A 318 -20.16 5.30 33.54
N VAL A 319 -19.88 4.28 32.74
CA VAL A 319 -19.70 2.90 33.21
C VAL A 319 -18.43 2.80 34.04
N ALA A 320 -17.32 3.37 33.55
CA ALA A 320 -16.06 3.45 34.27
C ALA A 320 -16.21 4.19 35.61
N HIS A 321 -16.93 5.31 35.62
CA HIS A 321 -17.22 6.07 36.84
C HIS A 321 -17.98 5.22 37.87
N SER A 322 -19.14 4.68 37.49
CA SER A 322 -19.98 3.89 38.40
C SER A 322 -19.26 2.64 38.91
N TRP A 323 -18.46 1.98 38.06
CA TRP A 323 -17.65 0.84 38.45
C TRP A 323 -16.57 1.25 39.46
N ALA A 324 -15.84 2.33 39.24
CA ALA A 324 -14.88 2.84 40.22
C ALA A 324 -15.56 3.30 41.53
N ALA A 325 -16.81 3.76 41.47
CA ALA A 325 -17.62 4.12 42.64
C ALA A 325 -18.19 2.92 43.41
N GLY A 326 -17.98 1.67 42.94
CA GLY A 326 -18.38 0.45 43.65
C GLY A 326 -19.67 -0.22 43.16
N GLU A 327 -20.29 0.26 42.08
CA GLU A 327 -21.52 -0.35 41.53
C GLU A 327 -21.28 -1.79 41.06
N SER A 328 -22.29 -2.66 41.15
CA SER A 328 -22.14 -4.07 40.75
C SER A 328 -22.22 -4.26 39.25
N LEU A 329 -21.51 -5.26 38.71
CA LEU A 329 -21.48 -5.54 37.27
C LEU A 329 -22.89 -5.83 36.72
N GLY A 330 -23.71 -6.57 37.46
CA GLY A 330 -25.08 -6.88 37.05
C GLY A 330 -25.95 -5.64 36.85
N VAL A 331 -25.79 -4.63 37.71
CA VAL A 331 -26.51 -3.35 37.57
C VAL A 331 -25.99 -2.56 36.37
N LEU A 332 -24.68 -2.55 36.13
CA LEU A 332 -24.08 -1.84 34.99
C LEU A 332 -24.50 -2.44 33.64
N LEU A 333 -24.44 -3.76 33.52
CA LEU A 333 -24.85 -4.47 32.31
C LEU A 333 -26.36 -4.35 32.08
N GLY A 334 -27.17 -4.41 33.15
CA GLY A 334 -28.63 -4.24 33.05
C GLY A 334 -29.09 -2.83 32.67
N ARG A 335 -28.21 -1.83 32.72
CA ARG A 335 -28.48 -0.45 32.25
C ARG A 335 -27.91 -0.17 30.86
N ASN A 336 -27.05 -1.04 30.33
CA ASN A 336 -26.31 -0.82 29.08
C ASN A 336 -26.34 -2.08 28.22
N ASP A 337 -27.43 -2.27 27.48
CA ASP A 337 -27.66 -3.45 26.65
C ASP A 337 -26.63 -3.61 25.51
N GLU A 338 -25.90 -2.54 25.16
CA GLU A 338 -24.84 -2.54 24.14
C GLU A 338 -23.51 -3.13 24.64
N ILE A 339 -23.30 -3.23 25.96
CA ILE A 339 -22.03 -3.66 26.54
C ILE A 339 -22.13 -5.12 26.97
N THR A 340 -21.34 -5.99 26.33
CA THR A 340 -21.19 -7.37 26.78
C THR A 340 -20.26 -7.47 27.98
N ALA A 341 -20.40 -8.53 28.79
CA ALA A 341 -19.47 -8.78 29.90
C ALA A 341 -18.00 -8.92 29.43
N GLY A 342 -17.78 -9.47 28.24
CA GLY A 342 -16.45 -9.60 27.64
C GLY A 342 -15.84 -8.26 27.26
N ASP A 343 -16.61 -7.40 26.60
CA ASP A 343 -16.18 -6.06 26.23
C ASP A 343 -15.91 -5.19 27.45
N PHE A 344 -16.76 -5.32 28.49
CA PHE A 344 -16.54 -4.67 29.77
C PHE A 344 -15.18 -5.04 30.37
N VAL A 345 -14.87 -6.34 30.50
CA VAL A 345 -13.59 -6.80 31.08
C VAL A 345 -12.41 -6.31 30.24
N ARG A 346 -12.52 -6.32 28.91
CA ARG A 346 -11.48 -5.80 28.01
C ARG A 346 -11.22 -4.31 28.25
N ASN A 347 -12.27 -3.49 28.27
CA ASN A 347 -12.15 -2.04 28.47
C ASN A 347 -11.59 -1.72 29.86
N ILE A 348 -12.02 -2.43 30.91
CA ILE A 348 -11.46 -2.23 32.25
C ILE A 348 -9.97 -2.61 32.29
N LYS A 349 -9.54 -3.70 31.65
CA LYS A 349 -8.10 -4.05 31.61
C LYS A 349 -7.26 -2.97 30.93
N GLN A 350 -7.72 -2.42 29.80
CA GLN A 350 -7.03 -1.32 29.11
C GLN A 350 -7.02 -0.05 29.96
N LEU A 351 -8.13 0.25 30.65
CA LEU A 351 -8.22 1.37 31.58
C LEU A 351 -7.28 1.21 32.78
N THR A 352 -7.20 0.01 33.38
CA THR A 352 -6.27 -0.28 34.49
C THR A 352 -4.82 -0.07 34.06
N ASP A 353 -4.45 -0.52 32.86
CA ASP A 353 -3.12 -0.29 32.31
C ASP A 353 -2.81 1.21 32.18
N LEU A 354 -3.71 1.97 31.53
CA LEU A 354 -3.53 3.42 31.39
C LEU A 354 -3.47 4.14 32.75
N LEU A 355 -4.33 3.79 33.71
CA LEU A 355 -4.30 4.36 35.06
C LEU A 355 -2.97 4.06 35.78
N GLY A 356 -2.39 2.87 35.58
CA GLY A 356 -1.06 2.53 36.07
C GLY A 356 0.02 3.43 35.46
N GLN A 357 -0.07 3.71 34.16
CA GLN A 357 0.84 4.64 33.49
C GLN A 357 0.66 6.09 33.97
N LEU A 358 -0.57 6.56 34.17
CA LEU A 358 -0.85 7.89 34.74
C LEU A 358 -0.26 7.99 36.16
N ALA A 359 -0.45 6.97 37.00
CA ALA A 359 0.08 6.92 38.35
C ALA A 359 1.62 6.98 38.42
N ALA A 360 2.30 6.43 37.42
CA ALA A 360 3.76 6.40 37.33
C ALA A 360 4.37 7.70 36.79
N ASN A 361 3.63 8.44 35.97
CA ASN A 361 4.14 9.58 35.20
C ASN A 361 3.53 10.94 35.61
N ALA A 362 2.50 10.96 36.46
CA ALA A 362 1.91 12.20 36.95
C ALA A 362 2.92 13.00 37.80
N THR A 363 3.04 14.30 37.50
CA THR A 363 3.90 15.23 38.23
C THR A 363 3.29 15.65 39.57
N ASP A 364 1.96 15.79 39.65
CA ASP A 364 1.24 16.01 40.91
C ASP A 364 1.09 14.68 41.69
N PRO A 365 1.64 14.57 42.91
CA PRO A 365 1.49 13.38 43.75
C PRO A 365 0.04 13.03 44.08
N THR A 366 -0.87 14.02 44.11
CA THR A 366 -2.29 13.80 44.39
C THR A 366 -2.97 13.11 43.21
N THR A 367 -2.69 13.55 41.98
CA THR A 367 -3.11 12.91 40.74
C THR A 367 -2.56 11.49 40.63
N ALA A 368 -1.28 11.31 40.95
CA ALA A 368 -0.66 9.98 41.00
C ALA A 368 -1.37 9.05 42.01
N GLY A 369 -1.75 9.58 43.17
CA GLY A 369 -2.52 8.87 44.19
C GLY A 369 -3.91 8.50 43.70
N ALA A 370 -4.65 9.45 43.13
CA ALA A 370 -5.99 9.23 42.58
C ALA A 370 -5.98 8.15 41.48
N ALA A 371 -4.93 8.13 40.63
CA ALA A 371 -4.76 7.12 39.60
C ALA A 371 -4.53 5.71 40.17
N ARG A 372 -3.71 5.57 41.21
CA ARG A 372 -3.54 4.29 41.92
C ARG A 372 -4.87 3.82 42.53
N TYR A 373 -5.56 4.69 43.25
CA TYR A 373 -6.84 4.36 43.87
C TYR A 373 -7.90 3.99 42.83
N ALA A 374 -7.95 4.68 41.69
CA ALA A 374 -8.85 4.33 40.59
C ALA A 374 -8.52 2.94 40.01
N GLY A 375 -7.24 2.65 39.77
CA GLY A 375 -6.77 1.35 39.30
C GLY A 375 -7.18 0.21 40.24
N ASP A 376 -6.96 0.38 41.54
CA ASP A 376 -7.36 -0.59 42.57
C ASP A 376 -8.89 -0.75 42.64
N ALA A 377 -9.64 0.35 42.59
CA ALA A 377 -11.09 0.35 42.68
C ALA A 377 -11.78 -0.37 41.50
N ILE A 378 -11.18 -0.31 40.30
CA ILE A 378 -11.72 -1.00 39.12
C ILE A 378 -11.20 -2.44 38.98
N HIS A 379 -10.08 -2.78 39.63
CA HIS A 379 -9.52 -4.14 39.62
C HIS A 379 -10.20 -5.05 40.66
N ARG A 380 -11.50 -5.32 40.47
CA ARG A 380 -12.32 -6.12 41.39
C ARG A 380 -13.29 -7.06 40.67
N GLY A 381 -13.88 -8.01 41.42
CA GLY A 381 -14.89 -8.94 40.89
C GLY A 381 -14.36 -9.80 39.73
N VAL A 382 -15.16 -9.89 38.65
CA VAL A 382 -14.80 -10.69 37.44
C VAL A 382 -13.47 -10.28 36.82
N VAL A 383 -13.09 -9.01 36.95
CA VAL A 383 -11.84 -8.47 36.38
C VAL A 383 -10.63 -9.09 37.08
N ALA A 384 -10.67 -9.17 38.41
CA ALA A 384 -9.60 -9.78 39.22
C ALA A 384 -9.49 -11.30 38.98
N LEU A 385 -10.62 -11.99 38.78
CA LEU A 385 -10.66 -13.44 38.49
C LEU A 385 -10.13 -13.78 37.09
N SER A 386 -10.24 -12.85 36.14
CA SER A 386 -9.81 -13.03 34.75
C SER A 386 -8.30 -12.82 34.54
N GLY A 387 -7.55 -12.46 35.58
CA GLY A 387 -6.09 -12.36 35.59
C GLY A 387 -5.39 -13.59 36.20
N SER A 388 -6.11 -14.42 36.97
CA SER A 388 -5.56 -15.56 37.71
C SER A 388 -5.62 -16.90 36.96
N VAL A 389 -6.05 -16.92 35.70
CA VAL A 389 -6.01 -18.14 34.86
C VAL A 389 -4.69 -18.16 34.07
N GLN A 390 -3.58 -18.38 34.76
CA GLN A 390 -2.43 -19.01 34.13
C GLN A 390 -2.69 -20.53 34.17
N ALA A 391 -2.93 -21.10 33.00
CA ALA A 391 -2.95 -22.55 32.83
C ALA A 391 -1.57 -23.13 33.22
N PRO A 392 -1.54 -24.36 33.79
CA PRO A 392 -0.35 -24.98 34.36
C PRO A 392 0.81 -25.18 33.39
#